data_AF-A0A3M8EY30-F1
#
_entry.id   AF-A0A3M8EY30-F1
#
_cell.length_a   1.000
_cell.length_b   1.000
_cell.length_c   1.000
_cell.angle_alpha   90.00
_cell.angle_beta   90.00
_cell.angle_gamma   90.00
#
_symmetry.space_group_name_H-M   'P 1'
#
loop_
_entity.id
_entity.type
_entity.pdbx_description
1 polymer ?
#
loop_
_entity_poly.entity_id
_entity_poly.type
_entity_poly.pdbx_seq_one_letter_code
_entity_poly.pdbx_strand_id
1 'polypeptide(L)' 'MSERPSVQEIAAFLADVRASRTADANPADLLARKADLLERIADAMPGDAEAAELARTARAAADEAAGQ' A
#
# COMPACT_ATOMS: atom_id res chain seq x y z
N MET A 1 1.09 -14.35 10.99
CA MET A 1 -0.31 -14.21 10.54
C MET A 1 -0.55 -12.72 10.45
N SER A 2 -0.59 -12.19 9.23
CA SER A 2 -0.84 -10.77 9.01
C SER A 2 -2.33 -10.51 9.25
N GLU A 3 -2.66 -9.59 10.14
CA GLU A 3 -4.06 -9.24 10.42
C GLU A 3 -4.65 -8.44 9.26
N ARG A 4 -5.91 -8.72 8.90
CA ARG A 4 -6.64 -7.94 7.89
C ARG A 4 -6.63 -6.45 8.30
N PRO A 5 -6.38 -5.50 7.38
CA PRO A 5 -6.45 -4.10 7.72
C PRO A 5 -7.81 -3.71 8.30
N SER A 6 -7.79 -2.88 9.33
CA SER A 6 -8.98 -2.21 9.81
C SER A 6 -9.44 -1.12 8.84
N VAL A 7 -10.72 -0.79 8.90
CA VAL A 7 -11.29 0.35 8.14
C VAL A 7 -10.60 1.67 8.51
N GLN A 8 -10.16 1.82 9.77
CA GLN A 8 -9.44 3.02 10.23
C GLN A 8 -8.07 3.14 9.55
N GLU A 9 -7.32 2.05 9.42
CA GLU A 9 -6.04 2.06 8.71
C GLU A 9 -6.21 2.39 7.22
N ILE A 10 -7.24 1.84 6.57
CA ILE A 10 -7.57 2.18 5.17
C ILE A 10 -7.93 3.66 5.05
N ALA A 11 -8.75 4.19 5.97
CA ALA A 11 -9.14 5.60 5.97
C ALA A 11 -7.93 6.53 6.21
N ALA A 12 -7.02 6.17 7.11
CA ALA A 12 -5.79 6.91 7.36
C ALA A 12 -4.90 6.95 6.11
N PHE A 13 -4.74 5.80 5.43
CA PHE A 13 -4.00 5.74 4.17
C PHE A 13 -4.61 6.65 3.10
N LEU A 14 -5.94 6.66 2.94
CA LEU A 14 -6.60 7.54 1.98
C LEU A 14 -6.42 9.03 2.33
N ALA A 15 -6.34 9.38 3.62
CA ALA A 15 -6.02 10.73 4.06
C ALA A 15 -4.57 11.12 3.69
N ASP A 16 -3.62 10.21 3.88
CA ASP A 16 -2.22 10.40 3.47
C ASP A 16 -2.10 10.57 1.95
N VAL A 17 -2.82 9.77 1.15
CA VAL A 17 -2.91 9.92 -0.32
C VAL A 17 -3.45 11.29 -0.71
N ARG A 18 -4.44 11.81 0.02
CA ARG A 18 -4.99 13.14 -0.25
C ARG A 18 -3.97 14.23 0.10
N ALA A 19 -3.27 14.10 1.21
CA ALA A 19 -2.25 15.05 1.64
C ALA A 19 -1.04 15.08 0.69
N SER A 20 -0.63 13.91 0.17
CA SER A 20 0.48 13.80 -0.77
C SER A 20 0.21 14.49 -2.11
N ARG A 21 -1.05 14.62 -2.55
CA ARG A 21 -1.40 15.36 -3.79
C ARG A 21 -1.10 16.86 -3.71
N THR A 22 -0.99 17.41 -2.51
CA THR A 22 -0.71 18.83 -2.29
C THR A 22 0.74 19.12 -1.93
N ALA A 23 1.54 18.08 -1.71
CA ALA A 23 2.94 18.18 -1.33
C ALA A 23 3.82 17.59 -2.43
N ASP A 24 4.95 18.22 -2.72
CA ASP A 24 6.00 17.66 -3.59
C ASP A 24 6.81 16.62 -2.79
N ALA A 25 6.13 15.55 -2.37
CA ALA A 25 6.67 14.51 -1.52
C ALA A 25 7.02 13.27 -2.34
N ASN A 26 8.14 12.63 -2.01
CA ASN A 26 8.52 11.34 -2.60
C ASN A 26 7.41 10.30 -2.30
N PRO A 27 6.83 9.63 -3.32
CA PRO A 27 5.76 8.66 -3.11
C PRO A 27 6.22 7.33 -2.52
N ALA A 28 7.52 7.09 -2.33
CA ALA A 28 8.08 5.81 -1.87
C ALA A 28 7.40 5.27 -0.60
N ASP A 29 7.29 6.08 0.45
CA ASP A 29 6.67 5.67 1.72
C ASP A 29 5.17 5.35 1.57
N LEU A 30 4.48 6.12 0.71
CA LEU A 30 3.07 5.91 0.43
C LEU A 30 2.83 4.61 -0.36
N LEU A 31 3.71 4.32 -1.33
CA LEU A 31 3.69 3.10 -2.13
C LEU A 31 4.05 1.86 -1.28
N ALA A 32 5.01 1.98 -0.37
CA ALA A 32 5.36 0.93 0.58
C ALA A 32 4.16 0.61 1.50
N ARG A 33 3.53 1.64 2.09
CA ARG A 33 2.31 1.47 2.89
C ARG A 33 1.16 0.85 2.10
N LYS A 34 0.99 1.25 0.82
CA LYS A 34 0.01 0.65 -0.07
C LYS A 34 0.28 -0.85 -0.28
N ALA A 35 1.54 -1.22 -0.51
CA ALA A 35 1.96 -2.61 -0.67
C ALA A 35 1.64 -3.44 0.58
N ASP A 36 2.01 -2.94 1.76
CA ASP A 36 1.74 -3.61 3.03
C ASP A 36 0.23 -3.83 3.24
N LEU A 37 -0.61 -2.81 3.00
CA LEU A 37 -2.05 -2.95 3.15
C LEU A 37 -2.63 -4.02 2.22
N LEU A 38 -2.20 -4.04 0.96
CA LEU A 38 -2.67 -5.01 -0.04
C LEU A 38 -2.20 -6.42 0.25
N GLU A 39 -0.97 -6.60 0.76
CA GLU A 39 -0.43 -7.90 1.18
C GLU A 39 -1.27 -8.49 2.31
N ARG A 40 -1.60 -7.69 3.33
CA ARG A 40 -2.48 -8.13 4.42
C ARG A 40 -3.92 -8.43 3.96
N ILE A 41 -4.41 -7.73 2.93
CA ILE A 41 -5.72 -8.01 2.33
C ILE A 41 -5.69 -9.38 1.62
N ALA A 42 -4.65 -9.63 0.83
CA ALA A 42 -4.44 -10.89 0.13
C ALA A 42 -4.29 -12.07 1.12
N ASP A 43 -3.51 -11.90 2.19
CA ASP A 43 -3.37 -12.88 3.27
C ASP A 43 -4.72 -13.22 3.94
N ALA A 44 -5.57 -12.21 4.11
CA ALA A 44 -6.88 -12.36 4.75
C ALA A 44 -7.98 -12.84 3.79
N MET A 45 -7.71 -12.93 2.49
CA MET A 45 -8.64 -13.37 1.45
C MET A 45 -7.94 -14.35 0.50
N PRO A 46 -7.73 -15.62 0.92
CA PRO A 46 -7.09 -16.62 0.10
C PRO A 46 -7.88 -16.83 -1.21
N GLY A 47 -7.27 -16.47 -2.34
CA GLY A 47 -7.90 -16.49 -3.66
C GLY A 47 -7.97 -15.11 -4.35
N ASP A 48 -7.74 -14.02 -3.60
CA ASP A 48 -7.63 -12.67 -4.16
C ASP A 48 -6.24 -12.46 -4.79
N ALA A 49 -6.04 -13.04 -5.97
CA ALA A 49 -4.80 -12.90 -6.74
C ALA A 49 -4.54 -11.46 -7.19
N GLU A 50 -5.59 -10.66 -7.31
CA GLU A 50 -5.50 -9.24 -7.70
C GLU A 50 -4.86 -8.42 -6.58
N ALA A 51 -5.31 -8.60 -5.33
CA ALA A 51 -4.71 -7.93 -4.17
C ALA A 51 -3.21 -8.27 -4.03
N ALA A 52 -2.85 -9.54 -4.22
CA ALA A 52 -1.46 -9.98 -4.17
C ALA A 52 -0.59 -9.34 -5.28
N GLU A 53 -1.12 -9.25 -6.50
CA GLU A 53 -0.39 -8.64 -7.63
C GLU A 53 -0.25 -7.13 -7.47
N LEU A 54 -1.30 -6.46 -7.01
CA LEU A 54 -1.25 -5.04 -6.70
C LEU A 54 -0.26 -4.74 -5.56
N ALA A 55 -0.15 -5.62 -4.56
CA ALA A 55 0.85 -5.49 -3.50
C ALA A 55 2.28 -5.54 -4.06
N ARG A 56 2.58 -6.53 -4.92
CA ARG A 56 3.88 -6.65 -5.61
C ARG A 56 4.20 -5.43 -6.45
N THR A 57 3.22 -4.97 -7.24
CA THR A 57 3.37 -3.80 -8.10
C THR A 57 3.63 -2.55 -7.28
N ALA A 58 2.92 -2.36 -6.17
CA ALA A 58 3.12 -1.24 -5.26
C ALA A 58 4.51 -1.28 -4.58
N ARG A 59 5.01 -2.47 -4.22
CA ARG A 59 6.35 -2.63 -3.65
C ARG A 59 7.43 -2.26 -4.66
N ALA A 60 7.35 -2.80 -5.88
CA ALA A 60 8.31 -2.47 -6.93
C ALA A 60 8.36 -0.96 -7.21
N ALA A 61 7.18 -0.31 -7.31
CA ALA A 61 7.11 1.13 -7.49
C ALA A 61 7.67 1.92 -6.28
N ALA A 62 7.53 1.38 -5.06
CA ALA A 62 8.12 1.99 -3.87
C ALA A 62 9.66 1.93 -3.91
N ASP A 63 10.21 0.78 -4.31
CA ASP A 63 11.66 0.59 -4.45
C ASP A 63 12.24 1.52 -5.52
N GLU A 64 11.58 1.63 -6.69
CA GLU A 64 11.97 2.57 -7.74
C GLU A 64 11.92 4.03 -7.26
N ALA A 65 10.86 4.41 -6.53
CA ALA A 65 10.73 5.75 -5.98
C ALA A 65 11.74 6.06 -4.86
N ALA A 66 12.21 5.03 -4.14
CA ALA A 66 13.26 5.14 -3.14
C ALA A 66 14.67 5.24 -3.76
N GLY A 67 14.81 4.98 -5.07
CA GLY A 67 16.10 4.99 -5.78
C GLY A 67 16.96 3.75 -5.49
N GLN A 68 16.33 2.61 -5.21
CA GLN A 68 16.99 1.31 -4.99
C GLN A 68 17.15 0.51 -6.27
#